data_AF-A0A950Y582-F1
#
_entry.id   AF-A0A950Y582-F1
#
_cell.length_a   1.000
_cell.length_b   1.000
_cell.length_c   1.000
_cell.angle_alpha   90.00
_cell.angle_beta   90.00
_cell.angle_gamma   90.00
#
_symmetry.space_group_name_H-M   'P 1'
#
loop_
_entity.id
_entity.type
_entity.pdbx_description
1 polymer ?
#
loop_
_entity_poly.entity_id
_entity_poly.type
_entity_poly.pdbx_seq_one_letter_code
_entity_poly.pdbx_strand_id
1 'polypeptide(L)'
;MSFPQHKHGYWAYDTVLDLDRFAPGLLGEVLRGTDTRRQVICAVLSLSEWRKMSDECKKDLAHKLRFIKTQALIIGAFGANPDGFIACLAKMRAAYEPRRFYLELFRLYTNPAAVEAVRYLNACRGFDEEAPSAVPAGAVKLASLGDAFLKHDLISRLGFPWCADDVRHVVGFLRRAVPQVTDEELACALSTADRLMPAEYVIERFLGLRPSPAIALSTHPAFELLTTHEQLQHVGEEFNNCLGDPGYKRLLRGGKNIFLVWRGEEPAVLRLTRRSRLWWLQELKAARNREVAPATAMQIAATLEPLGVFCCVCDLDDLV
;
A
#
# COMPACT_ATOMS: atom_id res chain seq x y z
N MET A 1 3.94 -30.73 12.50
CA MET A 1 4.03 -29.25 12.48
C MET A 1 3.83 -28.80 11.05
N SER A 2 2.64 -28.35 10.70
CA SER A 2 2.40 -27.67 9.42
C SER A 2 2.94 -26.25 9.54
N PHE A 3 3.81 -25.86 8.62
CA PHE A 3 4.27 -24.47 8.53
C PHE A 3 3.07 -23.56 8.19
N PRO A 4 2.90 -22.40 8.84
CA PRO A 4 1.82 -21.46 8.50
C PRO A 4 2.00 -20.97 7.05
N GLN A 5 1.00 -21.19 6.20
CA GLN A 5 1.00 -20.83 4.77
C GLN A 5 0.81 -19.31 4.52
N HIS A 6 1.54 -18.44 5.22
CA HIS A 6 1.49 -16.99 4.95
C HIS A 6 2.69 -16.52 4.09
N LYS A 7 2.37 -15.94 2.93
CA LYS A 7 3.27 -15.65 1.80
C LYS A 7 4.42 -14.66 2.07
N HIS A 8 4.45 -13.92 3.19
CA HIS A 8 5.40 -12.81 3.39
C HIS A 8 6.58 -13.10 4.33
N GLY A 9 6.56 -14.21 5.10
CA GLY A 9 7.58 -14.50 6.14
C GLY A 9 8.72 -15.45 5.75
N TYR A 10 8.65 -16.10 4.59
CA TYR A 10 9.60 -17.17 4.22
C TYR A 10 11.02 -16.67 3.95
N TRP A 11 11.16 -15.43 3.49
CA TRP A 11 12.45 -14.87 3.06
C TRP A 11 13.53 -14.93 4.16
N ALA A 12 13.14 -14.71 5.43
CA ALA A 12 14.07 -14.74 6.55
C ALA A 12 14.46 -16.18 6.90
N TYR A 13 13.54 -17.14 6.79
CA TYR A 13 13.83 -18.55 7.04
C TYR A 13 14.71 -19.16 5.96
N ASP A 14 14.48 -18.83 4.68
CA ASP A 14 15.34 -19.25 3.57
C ASP A 14 16.77 -18.73 3.80
N THR A 15 16.88 -17.47 4.21
CA THR A 15 18.16 -16.85 4.57
C THR A 15 18.82 -17.57 5.75
N VAL A 16 18.07 -17.89 6.81
CA VAL A 16 18.58 -18.61 7.99
C VAL A 16 19.02 -20.03 7.63
N LEU A 17 18.27 -20.73 6.77
CA LEU A 17 18.61 -22.06 6.26
C LEU A 17 19.95 -22.02 5.52
N ASP A 18 20.13 -21.04 4.64
CA ASP A 18 21.40 -20.86 3.92
C ASP A 18 22.57 -20.49 4.85
N LEU A 19 22.29 -19.72 5.91
CA LEU A 19 23.30 -19.34 6.91
C LEU A 19 23.65 -20.47 7.88
N ASP A 20 22.77 -21.46 8.07
CA ASP A 20 22.98 -22.57 9.01
C ASP A 20 24.24 -23.37 8.68
N ARG A 21 24.60 -23.50 7.40
CA ARG A 21 25.83 -24.17 6.97
C ARG A 21 27.11 -23.51 7.52
N PHE A 22 27.05 -22.22 7.86
CA PHE A 22 28.19 -21.50 8.43
C PHE A 22 28.19 -21.49 9.98
N ALA A 23 27.05 -21.77 10.60
CA ALA A 23 26.91 -21.90 12.05
C ALA A 23 25.91 -23.02 12.42
N PRO A 24 26.29 -24.31 12.26
CA PRO A 24 25.35 -25.44 12.32
C PRO A 24 24.50 -25.47 13.59
N GLY A 25 23.18 -25.46 13.45
CA GLY A 25 22.21 -25.39 14.55
C GLY A 25 21.62 -24.00 14.78
N LEU A 26 22.00 -22.99 13.98
CA LEU A 26 21.34 -21.69 13.91
C LEU A 26 19.84 -21.86 13.59
N LEU A 27 19.47 -22.65 12.57
CA LEU A 27 18.07 -22.85 12.21
C LEU A 27 17.27 -23.43 13.38
N GLY A 28 17.82 -24.47 14.04
CA GLY A 28 17.21 -25.07 15.21
C GLY A 28 17.08 -24.08 16.39
N GLU A 29 18.01 -23.14 16.54
CA GLU A 29 17.94 -22.06 17.52
C GLU A 29 16.85 -21.04 17.19
N VAL A 30 16.73 -20.63 15.92
CA VAL A 30 15.68 -19.70 15.48
C VAL A 30 14.29 -20.30 15.66
N LEU A 31 14.11 -21.57 15.28
CA LEU A 31 12.82 -22.27 15.40
C LEU A 31 12.39 -22.47 16.86
N ARG A 32 13.33 -22.70 17.78
CA ARG A 32 13.05 -22.84 19.23
C ARG A 32 13.07 -21.50 19.97
N GLY A 33 13.54 -20.43 19.33
CA GLY A 33 13.62 -19.11 19.92
C GLY A 33 12.25 -18.52 20.28
N THR A 34 12.26 -17.44 21.06
CA THR A 34 11.05 -16.65 21.33
C THR A 34 10.61 -15.89 20.07
N ASP A 35 9.35 -15.48 20.00
CA ASP A 35 8.88 -14.62 18.90
C ASP A 35 9.71 -13.33 18.79
N THR A 36 10.05 -12.71 19.92
CA THR A 36 10.95 -11.55 19.96
C THR A 36 12.28 -11.83 19.27
N ARG A 37 12.88 -13.00 19.54
CA ARG A 37 14.15 -13.38 18.92
C ARG A 37 14.00 -13.54 17.41
N ARG A 38 12.94 -14.21 16.96
CA ARG A 38 12.67 -14.40 15.53
C ARG A 38 12.43 -13.07 14.80
N GLN A 39 11.64 -12.17 15.39
CA GLN A 39 11.38 -10.84 14.82
C GLN A 39 12.64 -9.97 14.75
N VAL A 40 13.51 -10.04 15.76
CA VAL A 40 14.82 -9.35 15.73
C VAL A 40 15.73 -9.91 14.65
N ILE A 41 15.75 -11.23 14.45
CA ILE A 41 16.52 -11.85 13.36
C ILE A 41 15.98 -11.36 12.01
N CYS A 42 14.66 -11.30 11.82
CA CYS A 42 14.06 -10.71 10.61
C CYS A 42 14.50 -9.24 10.44
N ALA A 43 14.48 -8.44 11.50
CA ALA A 43 14.95 -7.06 11.44
C ALA A 43 16.43 -6.95 11.03
N VAL A 44 17.32 -7.74 11.61
CA VAL A 44 18.76 -7.74 11.25
C VAL A 44 18.99 -8.18 9.81
N LEU A 45 18.32 -9.25 9.38
CA LEU A 45 18.42 -9.76 8.02
C LEU A 45 17.85 -8.76 7.00
N SER A 46 16.96 -7.86 7.41
CA SER A 46 16.41 -6.84 6.52
C SER A 46 17.46 -5.84 6.01
N LEU A 47 18.51 -5.57 6.77
CA LEU A 47 19.62 -4.71 6.33
C LEU A 47 20.63 -5.44 5.45
N SER A 48 20.69 -6.76 5.54
CA SER A 48 21.81 -7.53 4.98
C SER A 48 21.53 -7.93 3.53
N GLU A 49 22.35 -7.47 2.59
CA GLU A 49 22.44 -8.10 1.26
C GLU A 49 23.25 -9.40 1.33
N TRP A 50 22.81 -10.33 2.18
CA TRP A 50 23.59 -11.52 2.55
C TRP A 50 24.00 -12.38 1.36
N ARG A 51 23.20 -12.39 0.28
CA ARG A 51 23.54 -13.10 -0.97
C ARG A 51 24.84 -12.59 -1.61
N LYS A 52 25.13 -11.29 -1.46
CA LYS A 52 26.33 -10.64 -1.99
C LYS A 52 27.50 -10.60 -1.00
N MET A 53 27.30 -11.04 0.24
CA MET A 53 28.36 -11.08 1.26
C MET A 53 29.37 -12.20 0.94
N SER A 54 30.64 -11.98 1.29
CA SER A 54 31.66 -13.05 1.31
C SER A 54 31.30 -14.12 2.34
N ASP A 55 31.91 -15.29 2.22
CA ASP A 55 31.65 -16.41 3.13
C ASP A 55 32.13 -16.11 4.56
N GLU A 56 33.22 -15.34 4.72
CA GLU A 56 33.66 -14.86 6.04
C GLU A 56 32.61 -13.97 6.69
N CYS A 57 32.03 -13.04 5.93
CA CYS A 57 30.98 -12.15 6.40
C CYS A 57 29.69 -12.91 6.72
N LYS A 58 29.33 -13.92 5.92
CA LYS A 58 28.18 -14.82 6.20
C LYS A 58 28.42 -15.63 7.46
N LYS A 59 29.64 -16.13 7.68
CA LYS A 59 30.02 -16.86 8.89
C LYS A 59 29.93 -15.99 10.13
N ASP A 60 30.44 -14.76 10.08
CA ASP A 60 30.31 -13.80 11.17
C ASP A 60 28.84 -13.46 11.46
N LEU A 61 28.03 -13.19 10.42
CA LEU A 61 26.60 -12.95 10.57
C LEU A 61 25.87 -14.15 11.20
N ALA A 62 26.09 -15.37 10.70
CA ALA A 62 25.48 -16.59 11.21
C ALA A 62 25.84 -16.83 12.68
N HIS A 63 27.11 -16.62 13.04
CA HIS A 63 27.58 -16.71 14.42
C HIS A 63 26.91 -15.66 15.31
N LYS A 64 26.80 -14.40 14.84
CA LYS A 64 26.09 -13.33 15.56
C LYS A 64 24.62 -13.68 15.79
N LEU A 65 23.90 -14.07 14.74
CA LEU A 65 22.48 -14.44 14.82
C LEU A 65 22.22 -15.60 15.78
N ARG A 66 23.17 -16.52 15.94
CA ARG A 66 23.05 -17.64 16.87
C ARG A 66 23.34 -17.25 18.32
N PHE A 67 24.44 -16.54 18.58
CA PHE A 67 24.97 -16.42 19.94
C PHE A 67 24.82 -15.04 20.59
N ILE A 68 24.65 -13.98 19.79
CA ILE A 68 24.63 -12.61 20.33
C ILE A 68 23.25 -12.27 20.88
N LYS A 69 23.21 -11.55 22.01
CA LYS A 69 21.96 -11.09 22.63
C LYS A 69 21.17 -10.16 21.71
N THR A 70 19.85 -10.20 21.80
CA THR A 70 18.91 -9.45 20.94
C THR A 70 19.22 -7.94 20.85
N GLN A 71 19.48 -7.26 21.98
CA GLN A 71 19.81 -5.83 21.96
C GLN A 71 21.13 -5.55 21.22
N ALA A 72 22.16 -6.36 21.46
CA ALA A 72 23.45 -6.24 20.79
C ALA A 72 23.36 -6.55 19.28
N LEU A 73 22.44 -7.43 18.87
CA LEU A 73 22.14 -7.66 17.45
C LEU A 73 21.55 -6.42 16.78
N ILE A 74 20.55 -5.78 17.41
CA ILE A 74 19.94 -4.56 16.86
C ILE A 74 20.97 -3.42 16.79
N ILE A 75 21.73 -3.17 17.87
CA ILE A 75 22.79 -2.14 17.87
C ILE A 75 23.85 -2.45 16.82
N GLY A 76 24.28 -3.72 16.71
CA GLY A 76 25.30 -4.13 15.74
C GLY A 76 24.83 -4.01 14.28
N ALA A 77 23.54 -4.16 14.01
CA ALA A 77 22.99 -4.06 12.66
C ALA A 77 22.60 -2.62 12.30
N PHE A 78 21.86 -1.94 13.16
CA PHE A 78 21.27 -0.62 12.90
C PHE A 78 22.06 0.56 13.49
N GLY A 79 23.12 0.30 14.25
CA GLY A 79 23.93 1.32 14.93
C GLY A 79 23.31 1.88 16.21
N ALA A 80 22.02 1.64 16.45
CA ALA A 80 21.30 2.07 17.64
C ALA A 80 20.14 1.11 17.96
N ASN A 81 19.61 1.20 19.18
CA ASN A 81 18.38 0.51 19.59
C ASN A 81 17.41 1.54 20.17
N PRO A 82 16.55 2.16 19.34
CA PRO A 82 15.61 3.18 19.79
C PRO A 82 14.60 2.59 20.80
N ASP A 83 14.17 3.43 21.74
CA ASP A 83 13.35 3.00 22.86
C ASP A 83 12.02 2.38 22.40
N GLY A 84 11.73 1.18 22.92
CA GLY A 84 10.52 0.43 22.59
C GLY A 84 10.56 -0.33 21.27
N PHE A 85 11.60 -0.21 20.44
CA PHE A 85 11.67 -0.90 19.14
C PHE A 85 11.62 -2.43 19.27
N ILE A 86 12.48 -3.01 20.12
CA ILE A 86 12.45 -4.46 20.40
C ILE A 86 11.11 -4.89 21.02
N ALA A 87 10.50 -4.04 21.85
CA ALA A 87 9.20 -4.32 22.44
C ALA A 87 8.09 -4.33 21.37
N CYS A 88 8.14 -3.43 20.39
CA CYS A 88 7.24 -3.44 19.24
C CYS A 88 7.38 -4.72 18.42
N LEU A 89 8.62 -5.10 18.07
CA LEU A 89 8.91 -6.37 17.40
C LEU A 89 8.37 -7.57 18.18
N ALA A 90 8.51 -7.58 19.51
CA ALA A 90 7.96 -8.64 20.36
C ALA A 90 6.42 -8.75 20.25
N LYS A 91 5.71 -7.62 20.15
CA LYS A 91 4.25 -7.58 20.04
C LYS A 91 3.72 -8.12 18.72
N MET A 92 4.53 -8.10 17.65
CA MET A 92 4.17 -8.67 16.35
C MET A 92 4.07 -10.21 16.39
N ARG A 93 4.63 -10.87 17.41
CA ARG A 93 4.59 -12.33 17.57
C ARG A 93 5.05 -13.06 16.29
N ALA A 94 4.22 -13.93 15.72
CA ALA A 94 4.48 -14.66 14.48
C ALA A 94 3.96 -13.96 13.21
N ALA A 95 3.53 -12.69 13.28
CA ALA A 95 3.21 -11.88 12.11
C ALA A 95 4.52 -11.36 11.48
N TYR A 96 5.05 -12.12 10.52
CA TYR A 96 6.27 -11.73 9.79
C TYR A 96 5.92 -10.89 8.57
N GLU A 97 6.63 -9.78 8.43
CA GLU A 97 6.40 -8.80 7.36
C GLU A 97 7.49 -8.89 6.27
N PRO A 98 7.27 -8.28 5.10
CA PRO A 98 8.28 -8.17 4.06
C PRO A 98 9.56 -7.48 4.56
N ARG A 99 10.69 -7.78 3.92
CA ARG A 99 12.01 -7.21 4.26
C ARG A 99 11.99 -5.70 4.49
N ARG A 100 11.33 -4.97 3.59
CA ARG A 100 11.24 -3.51 3.60
C ARG A 100 10.58 -2.94 4.87
N PHE A 101 9.58 -3.65 5.41
CA PHE A 101 8.85 -3.22 6.60
C PHE A 101 9.77 -2.99 7.81
N TYR A 102 10.69 -3.92 8.09
CA TYR A 102 11.56 -3.81 9.28
C TYR A 102 12.48 -2.59 9.22
N LEU A 103 12.96 -2.25 8.01
CA LEU A 103 13.77 -1.06 7.77
C LEU A 103 12.96 0.21 8.01
N GLU A 104 11.74 0.26 7.49
CA GLU A 104 10.85 1.40 7.63
C GLU A 104 10.32 1.55 9.06
N LEU A 105 10.08 0.44 9.77
CA LEU A 105 9.74 0.45 11.19
C LEU A 105 10.90 1.01 12.02
N PHE A 106 12.14 0.61 11.75
CA PHE A 106 13.30 1.19 12.44
C PHE A 106 13.38 2.69 12.17
N ARG A 107 13.21 3.13 10.90
CA ARG A 107 13.17 4.55 10.53
C ARG A 107 12.10 5.32 11.29
N LEU A 108 10.89 4.74 11.42
CA LEU A 108 9.80 5.31 12.20
C LEU A 108 10.22 5.52 13.67
N TYR A 109 10.85 4.53 14.30
CA TYR A 109 11.32 4.62 15.69
C TYR A 109 12.47 5.61 15.89
N THR A 110 13.23 5.92 14.84
CA THR A 110 14.29 6.95 14.87
C THR A 110 13.82 8.33 14.43
N ASN A 111 12.59 8.47 13.90
CA ASN A 111 12.08 9.74 13.43
C ASN A 111 11.60 10.60 14.61
N PRO A 112 12.20 11.79 14.87
CA PRO A 112 11.77 12.67 15.95
C PRO A 112 10.34 13.22 15.78
N ALA A 113 9.80 13.26 14.56
CA ALA A 113 8.41 13.65 14.33
C ALA A 113 7.40 12.53 14.68
N ALA A 114 7.87 11.28 14.84
CA ALA A 114 7.04 10.11 15.07
C ALA A 114 6.75 9.83 16.56
N VAL A 115 7.01 10.77 17.48
CA VAL A 115 6.88 10.53 18.93
C VAL A 115 5.49 10.04 19.31
N GLU A 116 4.43 10.63 18.73
CA GLU A 116 3.05 10.19 18.99
C GLU A 116 2.78 8.78 18.47
N ALA A 117 3.23 8.48 17.25
CA ALA A 117 3.14 7.18 16.61
C ALA A 117 3.81 6.08 17.44
N VAL A 118 5.09 6.32 17.79
CA VAL A 118 5.90 5.39 18.58
C VAL A 118 5.29 5.17 19.96
N ARG A 119 4.81 6.24 20.61
CA ARG A 119 4.11 6.14 21.90
C ARG A 119 2.85 5.28 21.79
N TYR A 120 2.05 5.45 20.74
CA TYR A 120 0.87 4.62 20.50
C TYR A 120 1.24 3.14 20.30
N LEU A 121 2.18 2.83 19.41
CA LEU A 121 2.68 1.46 19.17
C LEU A 121 3.23 0.83 20.46
N ASN A 122 3.91 1.61 21.29
CA ASN A 122 4.44 1.17 22.57
C ASN A 122 3.35 0.98 23.65
N ALA A 123 2.21 1.66 23.56
CA ALA A 123 1.08 1.50 24.46
C ALA A 123 0.18 0.29 24.13
N CYS A 124 0.18 -0.20 22.88
CA CYS A 124 -0.56 -1.40 22.50
C CYS A 124 -0.12 -2.63 23.31
N ARG A 125 -1.04 -3.43 23.85
CA ARG A 125 -0.71 -4.62 24.67
C ARG A 125 -0.24 -5.83 23.84
N GLY A 126 -0.57 -5.83 22.56
CA GLY A 126 -0.23 -6.83 21.55
C GLY A 126 -0.89 -6.43 20.23
N PHE A 127 -0.55 -7.14 19.16
CA PHE A 127 -1.23 -7.00 17.86
C PHE A 127 -1.93 -8.33 17.50
N ASP A 128 -2.84 -8.78 18.36
CA ASP A 128 -3.66 -10.00 18.20
C ASP A 128 -5.01 -9.71 17.51
N GLU A 129 -5.95 -10.66 17.53
CA GLU A 129 -7.25 -10.51 16.83
C GLU A 129 -8.04 -9.26 17.25
N GLU A 130 -7.82 -8.72 18.45
CA GLU A 130 -8.47 -7.49 18.95
C GLU A 130 -7.77 -6.19 18.52
N ALA A 131 -6.48 -6.24 18.18
CA ALA A 131 -5.70 -5.12 17.68
C ALA A 131 -4.95 -5.56 16.42
N PRO A 132 -5.43 -5.21 15.21
CA PRO A 132 -4.97 -5.82 13.98
C PRO A 132 -3.45 -5.88 13.89
N SER A 133 -2.89 -7.05 13.55
CA SER A 133 -1.48 -7.22 13.17
C SER A 133 -1.03 -6.19 12.11
N ALA A 134 -1.98 -5.62 11.38
CA ALA A 134 -1.80 -4.54 10.43
C ALA A 134 -1.43 -3.17 11.05
N VAL A 135 -1.51 -2.95 12.37
CA VAL A 135 -1.26 -1.63 12.97
C VAL A 135 0.19 -1.14 12.76
N PRO A 136 1.24 -1.92 13.07
CA PRO A 136 2.61 -1.53 12.73
C PRO A 136 2.81 -1.29 11.23
N ALA A 137 2.29 -2.20 10.39
CA ALA A 137 2.39 -2.08 8.94
C ALA A 137 1.69 -0.81 8.44
N GLY A 138 0.54 -0.48 8.99
CA GLY A 138 -0.20 0.73 8.70
C GLY A 138 0.54 1.99 9.15
N ALA A 139 1.16 1.98 10.33
CA ALA A 139 1.95 3.11 10.82
C ALA A 139 3.16 3.37 9.92
N VAL A 140 3.82 2.31 9.46
CA VAL A 140 4.90 2.39 8.46
C VAL A 140 4.39 2.97 7.13
N LYS A 141 3.23 2.51 6.64
CA LYS A 141 2.59 3.05 5.43
C LYS A 141 2.23 4.54 5.57
N LEU A 142 1.66 4.96 6.71
CA LEU A 142 1.40 6.38 6.97
C LEU A 142 2.68 7.20 7.05
N ALA A 143 3.75 6.66 7.64
CA ALA A 143 5.05 7.33 7.68
C ALA A 143 5.59 7.64 6.28
N SER A 144 5.31 6.77 5.30
CA SER A 144 5.71 7.00 3.90
C SER A 144 4.98 8.18 3.24
N LEU A 145 3.85 8.62 3.80
CA LEU A 145 3.14 9.80 3.33
C LEU A 145 3.77 11.09 3.84
N GLY A 146 4.36 11.10 5.03
CA GLY A 146 5.01 12.27 5.62
C GLY A 146 4.66 12.48 7.10
N ASP A 147 5.39 13.37 7.76
CA ASP A 147 5.31 13.57 9.21
C ASP A 147 3.93 14.06 9.69
N ALA A 148 3.18 14.77 8.84
CA ALA A 148 1.82 15.22 9.14
C ALA A 148 0.87 14.06 9.46
N PHE A 149 1.13 12.86 8.93
CA PHE A 149 0.29 11.67 9.10
C PHE A 149 0.66 10.81 10.32
N LEU A 150 1.70 11.19 11.07
CA LEU A 150 2.20 10.43 12.24
C LEU A 150 1.51 10.81 13.56
N LYS A 151 0.29 11.34 13.47
CA LYS A 151 -0.51 11.77 14.62
C LYS A 151 -1.23 10.60 15.29
N HIS A 152 -1.34 10.67 16.61
CA HIS A 152 -2.04 9.65 17.40
C HIS A 152 -3.46 9.36 16.87
N ASP A 153 -4.19 10.40 16.48
CA ASP A 153 -5.59 10.26 16.04
C ASP A 153 -5.73 9.51 14.72
N LEU A 154 -4.75 9.58 13.82
CA LEU A 154 -4.73 8.78 12.59
C LEU A 154 -4.29 7.35 12.86
N ILE A 155 -3.25 7.18 13.68
CA ILE A 155 -2.66 5.87 13.93
C ILE A 155 -3.60 5.00 14.76
N SER A 156 -4.29 5.60 15.74
CA SER A 156 -5.32 4.91 16.51
C SER A 156 -6.52 4.45 15.67
N ARG A 157 -6.66 4.97 14.44
CA ARG A 157 -7.69 4.55 13.48
C ARG A 157 -7.26 3.38 12.59
N LEU A 158 -5.97 3.04 12.53
CA LEU A 158 -5.45 1.91 11.74
C LEU A 158 -5.94 0.53 12.22
N GLY A 159 -6.54 0.46 13.43
CA GLY A 159 -7.15 -0.75 13.96
C GLY A 159 -8.61 -0.99 13.51
N PHE A 160 -9.18 -0.11 12.68
CA PHE A 160 -10.58 -0.14 12.24
C PHE A 160 -10.69 -0.66 10.77
N PRO A 161 -11.90 -0.75 10.16
CA PRO A 161 -12.08 -1.26 8.79
C PRO A 161 -11.33 -0.50 7.68
N TRP A 162 -10.63 0.58 8.02
CA TRP A 162 -9.77 1.31 7.09
C TRP A 162 -8.41 0.65 7.03
N CYS A 163 -7.90 0.41 5.83
CA CYS A 163 -6.50 0.06 5.68
C CYS A 163 -5.67 1.32 5.45
N ALA A 164 -4.40 1.30 5.85
CA ALA A 164 -3.46 2.38 5.55
C ALA A 164 -3.30 2.62 4.03
N ASP A 165 -3.63 1.62 3.21
CA ASP A 165 -3.63 1.75 1.76
C ASP A 165 -4.72 2.71 1.28
N ASP A 166 -5.94 2.63 1.83
CA ASP A 166 -7.02 3.57 1.51
C ASP A 166 -6.58 5.03 1.77
N VAL A 167 -5.94 5.25 2.93
CA VAL A 167 -5.40 6.58 3.28
C VAL A 167 -4.34 7.01 2.29
N ARG A 168 -3.42 6.10 1.94
CA ARG A 168 -2.35 6.35 0.96
C ARG A 168 -2.93 6.72 -0.42
N HIS A 169 -3.97 6.03 -0.87
CA HIS A 169 -4.64 6.33 -2.14
C HIS A 169 -5.34 7.67 -2.11
N VAL A 170 -6.10 7.96 -1.05
CA VAL A 170 -6.81 9.24 -0.88
C VAL A 170 -5.83 10.40 -0.88
N VAL A 171 -4.75 10.31 -0.10
CA VAL A 171 -3.71 11.35 -0.01
C VAL A 171 -3.01 11.53 -1.35
N GLY A 172 -2.58 10.43 -1.99
CA GLY A 172 -1.94 10.47 -3.30
C GLY A 172 -2.83 11.11 -4.36
N PHE A 173 -4.10 10.72 -4.40
CA PHE A 173 -5.10 11.29 -5.29
C PHE A 173 -5.28 12.80 -5.04
N LEU A 174 -5.49 13.21 -3.79
CA LEU A 174 -5.77 14.61 -3.46
C LEU A 174 -4.58 15.53 -3.73
N ARG A 175 -3.34 15.07 -3.50
CA ARG A 175 -2.14 15.82 -3.90
C ARG A 175 -2.08 16.11 -5.39
N ARG A 176 -2.61 15.20 -6.23
CA ARG A 176 -2.64 15.38 -7.69
C ARG A 176 -3.85 16.17 -8.16
N ALA A 177 -5.02 15.94 -7.57
CA ALA A 177 -6.27 16.58 -7.96
C ALA A 177 -6.42 18.00 -7.41
N VAL A 178 -5.79 18.29 -6.27
CA VAL A 178 -5.87 19.55 -5.53
C VAL A 178 -4.48 19.93 -4.98
N PRO A 179 -3.50 20.28 -5.86
CA PRO A 179 -2.09 20.47 -5.46
C PRO A 179 -1.84 21.57 -4.42
N GLN A 180 -2.80 22.47 -4.21
CA GLN A 180 -2.73 23.54 -3.22
C GLN A 180 -3.02 23.08 -1.78
N VAL A 181 -3.59 21.89 -1.60
CA VAL A 181 -3.91 21.35 -0.27
C VAL A 181 -2.64 20.81 0.38
N THR A 182 -2.39 21.20 1.63
CA THR A 182 -1.20 20.75 2.36
C THR A 182 -1.43 19.40 3.05
N ASP A 183 -0.34 18.73 3.39
CA ASP A 183 -0.41 17.46 4.11
C ASP A 183 -1.03 17.61 5.51
N GLU A 184 -0.84 18.75 6.17
CA GLU A 184 -1.47 19.07 7.45
C GLU A 184 -3.00 19.18 7.31
N GLU A 185 -3.47 19.80 6.24
CA GLU A 185 -4.90 19.91 5.94
C GLU A 185 -5.51 18.52 5.67
N LEU A 186 -4.81 17.68 4.89
CA LEU A 186 -5.23 16.30 4.62
C LEU A 186 -5.26 15.46 5.90
N ALA A 187 -4.17 15.49 6.68
CA ALA A 187 -4.06 14.75 7.93
C ALA A 187 -5.14 15.18 8.94
N CYS A 188 -5.41 16.49 9.05
CA CYS A 188 -6.50 17.02 9.87
C CYS A 188 -7.86 16.50 9.39
N ALA A 189 -8.15 16.57 8.09
CA ALA A 189 -9.41 16.08 7.54
C ALA A 189 -9.61 14.58 7.81
N LEU A 190 -8.59 13.75 7.54
CA LEU A 190 -8.61 12.31 7.80
C LEU A 190 -8.78 11.99 9.31
N SER A 191 -8.18 12.79 10.19
CA SER A 191 -8.32 12.66 11.65
C SER A 191 -9.73 12.97 12.14
N THR A 192 -10.50 13.75 11.38
CA THR A 192 -11.89 14.12 11.72
C THR A 192 -12.95 13.32 11.00
N ALA A 193 -12.59 12.56 9.96
CA ALA A 193 -13.56 11.83 9.13
C ALA A 193 -14.34 10.78 9.94
N ASP A 194 -15.60 10.54 9.56
CA ASP A 194 -16.42 9.50 10.18
C ASP A 194 -15.80 8.11 9.94
N ARG A 195 -15.91 7.23 10.94
CA ARG A 195 -15.39 5.86 10.89
C ARG A 195 -16.04 5.02 9.79
N LEU A 196 -17.28 5.36 9.38
CA LEU A 196 -18.06 4.57 8.44
C LEU A 196 -17.84 4.90 6.95
N MET A 197 -17.51 6.16 6.60
CA MET A 197 -17.44 6.61 5.19
C MET A 197 -16.31 7.63 4.94
N PRO A 198 -15.06 7.18 4.97
CA PRO A 198 -13.95 8.10 5.18
C PRO A 198 -13.34 8.73 3.95
N ALA A 199 -13.02 7.90 2.95
CA ALA A 199 -12.32 8.31 1.75
C ALA A 199 -13.20 9.26 0.95
N GLU A 200 -14.47 8.90 0.74
CA GLU A 200 -15.40 9.70 -0.04
C GLU A 200 -15.64 11.08 0.59
N TYR A 201 -15.84 11.15 1.90
CA TYR A 201 -16.08 12.43 2.58
C TYR A 201 -14.88 13.37 2.53
N VAL A 202 -13.68 12.84 2.78
CA VAL A 202 -12.45 13.64 2.69
C VAL A 202 -12.22 14.10 1.25
N ILE A 203 -12.42 13.22 0.27
CA ILE A 203 -12.28 13.57 -1.14
C ILE A 203 -13.29 14.66 -1.54
N GLU A 204 -14.58 14.49 -1.18
CA GLU A 204 -15.64 15.45 -1.49
C GLU A 204 -15.39 16.82 -0.87
N ARG A 205 -14.87 16.86 0.36
CA ARG A 205 -14.53 18.10 1.07
C ARG A 205 -13.54 18.95 0.27
N PHE A 206 -12.51 18.34 -0.30
CA PHE A 206 -11.45 19.07 -1.01
C PHE A 206 -11.74 19.31 -2.48
N LEU A 207 -12.45 18.39 -3.16
CA LEU A 207 -12.80 18.58 -4.57
C LEU A 207 -13.96 19.55 -4.78
N GLY A 208 -14.88 19.64 -3.82
CA GLY A 208 -16.12 20.40 -3.99
C GLY A 208 -16.96 19.89 -5.17
N LEU A 209 -17.75 20.78 -5.78
CA LEU A 209 -18.52 20.47 -6.98
C LEU A 209 -17.65 20.67 -8.23
N ARG A 210 -17.07 19.57 -8.73
CA ARG A 210 -16.37 19.57 -10.02
C ARG A 210 -17.35 19.33 -11.18
N PRO A 211 -17.13 19.97 -12.34
CA PRO A 211 -17.89 19.67 -13.55
C PRO A 211 -17.62 18.23 -14.02
N SER A 212 -18.46 17.72 -14.92
CA SER A 212 -18.20 16.44 -15.58
C SER A 212 -16.84 16.48 -16.32
N PRO A 213 -16.00 15.44 -16.19
CA PRO A 213 -14.73 15.38 -16.91
C PRO A 213 -14.92 15.12 -18.42
N ALA A 214 -16.15 14.80 -18.87
CA ALA A 214 -16.43 14.41 -20.25
C ALA A 214 -15.94 15.43 -21.28
N ILE A 215 -16.12 16.74 -21.03
CA ILE A 215 -15.70 17.79 -21.97
C ILE A 215 -14.17 17.80 -22.10
N ALA A 216 -13.46 17.86 -20.96
CA ALA A 216 -11.99 17.85 -20.96
C ALA A 216 -11.40 16.58 -21.56
N LEU A 217 -12.06 15.43 -21.36
CA LEU A 217 -11.61 14.16 -21.93
C LEU A 217 -11.92 14.06 -23.42
N SER A 218 -13.04 14.63 -23.90
CA SER A 218 -13.38 14.65 -25.33
C SER A 218 -12.41 15.48 -26.19
N THR A 219 -11.70 16.44 -25.58
CA THR A 219 -10.68 17.24 -26.25
C THR A 219 -9.26 16.68 -26.10
N HIS A 220 -9.08 15.65 -25.27
CA HIS A 220 -7.78 15.03 -25.05
C HIS A 220 -7.46 14.04 -26.18
N PRO A 221 -6.31 14.13 -26.87
CA PRO A 221 -6.04 13.36 -28.09
C PRO A 221 -5.96 11.84 -27.85
N ALA A 222 -5.62 11.41 -26.64
CA ALA A 222 -5.57 10.00 -26.27
C ALA A 222 -6.92 9.40 -25.87
N PHE A 223 -7.98 10.21 -25.76
CA PHE A 223 -9.30 9.74 -25.33
C PHE A 223 -10.34 9.91 -26.43
N GLU A 224 -11.13 8.87 -26.62
CA GLU A 224 -12.32 8.89 -27.47
C GLU A 224 -13.56 8.73 -26.59
N LEU A 225 -14.46 9.72 -26.60
CA LEU A 225 -15.70 9.67 -25.83
C LEU A 225 -16.80 8.91 -26.60
N LEU A 226 -17.33 7.87 -25.97
CA LEU A 226 -18.41 7.05 -26.53
C LEU A 226 -19.75 7.55 -25.99
N THR A 227 -20.58 8.12 -26.86
CA THR A 227 -21.86 8.75 -26.49
C THR A 227 -23.08 7.99 -27.03
N THR A 228 -22.86 7.09 -27.99
CA THR A 228 -23.93 6.34 -28.67
C THR A 228 -23.78 4.83 -28.45
N HIS A 229 -24.88 4.10 -28.65
CA HIS A 229 -24.87 2.65 -28.52
C HIS A 229 -24.07 1.99 -29.64
N GLU A 230 -24.15 2.56 -30.84
CA GLU A 230 -23.46 2.12 -32.03
C GLU A 230 -21.94 2.21 -31.83
N GLN A 231 -21.46 3.28 -31.20
CA GLN A 231 -20.06 3.41 -30.79
C GLN A 231 -19.64 2.34 -29.77
N LEU A 232 -20.46 2.09 -28.74
CA LEU A 232 -20.16 1.04 -27.76
C LEU A 232 -20.10 -0.35 -28.40
N GLN A 233 -21.01 -0.65 -29.34
CA GLN A 233 -21.02 -1.91 -30.06
C GLN A 233 -19.76 -2.05 -30.92
N HIS A 234 -19.42 -1.00 -31.69
CA HIS A 234 -18.23 -1.01 -32.53
C HIS A 234 -16.94 -1.22 -31.73
N VAL A 235 -16.77 -0.48 -30.62
CA VAL A 235 -15.63 -0.64 -29.72
C VAL A 235 -15.66 -2.02 -29.03
N GLY A 236 -16.84 -2.54 -28.69
CA GLY A 236 -17.00 -3.87 -28.13
C GLY A 236 -16.51 -4.97 -29.08
N GLU A 237 -16.81 -4.85 -30.36
CA GLU A 237 -16.31 -5.73 -31.42
C GLU A 237 -14.80 -5.55 -31.63
N GLU A 238 -14.32 -4.31 -31.71
CA GLU A 238 -12.90 -3.97 -31.87
C GLU A 238 -12.04 -4.57 -30.75
N PHE A 239 -12.46 -4.40 -29.50
CA PHE A 239 -11.77 -4.92 -28.32
C PHE A 239 -12.12 -6.38 -28.03
N ASN A 240 -13.08 -6.97 -28.73
CA ASN A 240 -13.66 -8.28 -28.44
C ASN A 240 -14.04 -8.43 -26.95
N ASN A 241 -14.85 -7.49 -26.45
CA ASN A 241 -15.28 -7.40 -25.06
C ASN A 241 -16.81 -7.19 -24.93
N CYS A 242 -17.32 -7.08 -23.70
CA CYS A 242 -18.76 -7.03 -23.41
C CYS A 242 -19.38 -5.63 -23.55
N LEU A 243 -18.65 -4.63 -24.05
CA LEU A 243 -19.13 -3.25 -24.10
C LEU A 243 -20.35 -3.07 -25.03
N GLY A 244 -20.46 -3.93 -26.06
CA GLY A 244 -21.61 -3.97 -26.97
C GLY A 244 -22.89 -4.54 -26.36
N ASP A 245 -22.83 -5.12 -25.15
CA ASP A 245 -23.98 -5.79 -24.56
C ASP A 245 -25.13 -4.80 -24.26
N PRO A 246 -26.41 -5.23 -24.39
CA PRO A 246 -27.57 -4.37 -24.14
C PRO A 246 -27.62 -3.73 -22.74
N GLY A 247 -26.91 -4.31 -21.76
CA GLY A 247 -26.77 -3.75 -20.42
C GLY A 247 -26.11 -2.36 -20.41
N TYR A 248 -25.07 -2.18 -21.22
CA TYR A 248 -24.33 -0.91 -21.30
C TYR A 248 -25.13 0.21 -21.98
N LYS A 249 -26.02 -0.14 -22.92
CA LYS A 249 -26.97 0.81 -23.53
C LYS A 249 -27.84 1.52 -22.49
N ARG A 250 -28.25 0.83 -21.42
CA ARG A 250 -29.03 1.43 -20.34
C ARG A 250 -28.20 2.43 -19.52
N LEU A 251 -26.90 2.17 -19.36
CA LEU A 251 -25.99 3.00 -18.58
C LEU A 251 -25.68 4.34 -19.24
N LEU A 252 -25.63 4.41 -20.59
CA LEU A 252 -25.44 5.66 -21.34
C LEU A 252 -26.53 6.71 -21.05
N ARG A 253 -27.78 6.28 -20.93
CA ARG A 253 -28.94 7.19 -20.79
C ARG A 253 -29.02 7.88 -19.43
N GLY A 254 -28.34 7.33 -18.41
CA GLY A 254 -28.48 7.79 -17.03
C GLY A 254 -27.67 9.03 -16.67
N GLY A 255 -26.76 9.51 -17.54
CA GLY A 255 -25.86 10.64 -17.26
C GLY A 255 -24.88 10.43 -16.09
N LYS A 256 -24.94 9.27 -15.43
CA LYS A 256 -24.05 8.85 -14.34
C LYS A 256 -22.85 8.05 -14.82
N ASN A 257 -22.79 7.68 -16.10
CA ASN A 257 -21.70 6.92 -16.67
C ASN A 257 -21.08 7.68 -17.85
N ILE A 258 -19.76 7.60 -17.96
CA ILE A 258 -18.99 8.08 -19.12
C ILE A 258 -18.19 6.89 -19.62
N PHE A 259 -18.26 6.62 -20.92
CA PHE A 259 -17.52 5.55 -21.57
C PHE A 259 -16.45 6.16 -22.47
N LEU A 260 -15.23 5.68 -22.34
CA LEU A 260 -14.08 6.21 -23.05
C LEU A 260 -13.25 5.07 -23.63
N VAL A 261 -12.58 5.35 -24.74
CA VAL A 261 -11.44 4.54 -25.19
C VAL A 261 -10.17 5.35 -24.98
N TRP A 262 -9.19 4.74 -24.33
CA TRP A 262 -7.80 5.19 -24.33
C TRP A 262 -7.10 4.65 -25.57
N ARG A 263 -6.53 5.55 -26.37
CA ARG A 263 -5.84 5.27 -27.63
C ARG A 263 -4.31 5.39 -27.52
N GLY A 264 -3.76 5.22 -26.30
CA GLY A 264 -2.31 5.16 -26.08
C GLY A 264 -1.67 3.85 -26.55
N GLU A 265 -0.43 3.59 -26.12
CA GLU A 265 0.36 2.42 -26.56
C GLU A 265 -0.35 1.08 -26.35
N GLU A 266 -1.03 0.93 -25.21
CA GLU A 266 -1.94 -0.18 -24.93
C GLU A 266 -3.37 0.36 -24.89
N PRO A 267 -4.17 0.16 -25.95
CA PRO A 267 -5.54 0.63 -25.97
C PRO A 267 -6.38 -0.01 -24.87
N ALA A 268 -7.26 0.78 -24.25
CA ALA A 268 -8.11 0.31 -23.15
C ALA A 268 -9.48 0.97 -23.20
N VAL A 269 -10.49 0.27 -22.67
CA VAL A 269 -11.84 0.81 -22.46
C VAL A 269 -12.02 1.17 -21.00
N LEU A 270 -12.64 2.32 -20.75
CA LEU A 270 -12.89 2.85 -19.42
C LEU A 270 -14.37 3.12 -19.20
N ARG A 271 -14.85 2.84 -17.99
CA ARG A 271 -16.13 3.34 -17.49
C ARG A 271 -15.88 4.22 -16.27
N LEU A 272 -16.23 5.50 -16.40
CA LEU A 272 -16.33 6.38 -15.24
C LEU A 272 -17.77 6.36 -14.73
N THR A 273 -17.97 6.22 -13.43
CA THR A 273 -19.29 6.31 -12.80
C THR A 273 -19.32 7.45 -11.80
N ARG A 274 -20.44 8.16 -11.72
CA ARG A 274 -20.68 9.18 -10.70
C ARG A 274 -21.27 8.51 -9.46
N ARG A 275 -20.57 8.59 -8.33
CA ARG A 275 -21.08 8.20 -7.00
C ARG A 275 -21.10 9.44 -6.12
N SER A 276 -22.28 9.78 -5.60
CA SER A 276 -22.50 11.06 -4.92
C SER A 276 -22.00 12.24 -5.79
N ARG A 277 -21.02 13.02 -5.34
CA ARG A 277 -20.46 14.16 -6.06
C ARG A 277 -19.18 13.84 -6.83
N LEU A 278 -18.69 12.61 -6.73
CA LEU A 278 -17.40 12.18 -7.26
C LEU A 278 -17.52 11.31 -8.49
N TRP A 279 -16.54 11.44 -9.39
CA TRP A 279 -16.36 10.52 -10.51
C TRP A 279 -15.33 9.46 -10.14
N TRP A 280 -15.66 8.20 -10.44
CA TRP A 280 -14.84 7.04 -10.11
C TRP A 280 -14.50 6.30 -11.40
N LEU A 281 -13.24 5.92 -11.56
CA LEU A 281 -12.88 4.91 -12.55
C LEU A 281 -13.37 3.54 -12.05
N GLN A 282 -14.46 3.07 -12.64
CA GLN A 282 -15.15 1.85 -12.21
C GLN A 282 -14.70 0.61 -12.97
N GLU A 283 -14.39 0.77 -14.26
CA GLU A 283 -13.88 -0.29 -15.12
C GLU A 283 -12.72 0.26 -15.95
N LEU A 284 -11.65 -0.53 -16.04
CA LEU A 284 -10.50 -0.30 -16.91
C LEU A 284 -10.10 -1.67 -17.46
N LYS A 285 -10.26 -1.89 -18.78
CA LYS A 285 -9.97 -3.18 -19.42
C LYS A 285 -9.30 -3.02 -20.77
N ALA A 286 -8.30 -3.87 -21.02
CA ALA A 286 -7.71 -4.04 -22.34
C ALA A 286 -8.62 -4.94 -23.21
N ALA A 287 -8.17 -5.22 -24.43
CA ALA A 287 -8.86 -6.14 -25.33
C ALA A 287 -9.12 -7.50 -24.66
N ARG A 288 -10.26 -8.11 -24.98
CA ARG A 288 -10.73 -9.41 -24.45
C ARG A 288 -10.91 -9.41 -22.92
N ASN A 289 -11.32 -8.27 -22.35
CA ASN A 289 -11.51 -8.08 -20.91
C ASN A 289 -10.26 -8.37 -20.06
N ARG A 290 -9.05 -8.24 -20.65
CA ARG A 290 -7.80 -8.43 -19.91
C ARG A 290 -7.55 -7.25 -18.99
N GLU A 291 -6.75 -7.49 -17.94
CA GLU A 291 -6.19 -6.39 -17.16
C GLU A 291 -5.25 -5.56 -18.02
N VAL A 292 -5.28 -4.25 -17.79
CA VAL A 292 -4.39 -3.28 -18.42
C VAL A 292 -3.02 -3.35 -17.74
N ALA A 293 -1.95 -3.15 -18.50
CA ALA A 293 -0.61 -3.16 -17.93
C ALA A 293 -0.45 -2.05 -16.87
N PRO A 294 0.40 -2.28 -15.84
CA PRO A 294 0.58 -1.36 -14.74
C PRO A 294 0.90 0.09 -15.17
N ALA A 295 1.85 0.22 -16.11
CA ALA A 295 2.31 1.50 -16.62
C ALA A 295 1.19 2.27 -17.34
N THR A 296 0.37 1.57 -18.13
CA THR A 296 -0.78 2.17 -18.85
C THR A 296 -1.84 2.65 -17.86
N ALA A 297 -2.16 1.86 -16.82
CA ALA A 297 -3.10 2.26 -15.79
C ALA A 297 -2.64 3.53 -15.05
N MET A 298 -1.34 3.64 -14.75
CA MET A 298 -0.75 4.84 -14.14
C MET A 298 -0.82 6.06 -15.07
N GLN A 299 -0.56 5.91 -16.37
CA GLN A 299 -0.67 7.01 -17.35
C GLN A 299 -2.11 7.54 -17.45
N ILE A 300 -3.08 6.61 -17.49
CA ILE A 300 -4.51 6.93 -17.49
C ILE A 300 -4.88 7.70 -16.21
N ALA A 301 -4.49 7.19 -15.03
CA ALA A 301 -4.77 7.85 -13.76
C ALA A 301 -4.16 9.26 -13.69
N ALA A 302 -2.93 9.44 -14.17
CA ALA A 302 -2.26 10.74 -14.22
C ALA A 302 -3.01 11.79 -15.07
N THR A 303 -3.81 11.35 -16.06
CA THR A 303 -4.66 12.23 -16.86
C THR A 303 -6.04 12.46 -16.23
N LEU A 304 -6.61 11.42 -15.59
CA LEU A 304 -7.95 11.45 -15.01
C LEU A 304 -8.02 12.19 -13.66
N GLU A 305 -7.04 11.98 -12.79
CA GLU A 305 -7.10 12.47 -11.41
C GLU A 305 -7.06 14.00 -11.28
N PRO A 306 -6.27 14.75 -12.07
CA PRO A 306 -6.35 16.22 -12.09
C PRO A 306 -7.75 16.76 -12.42
N LEU A 307 -8.55 15.98 -13.16
CA LEU A 307 -9.94 16.30 -13.50
C LEU A 307 -10.93 15.96 -12.36
N GLY A 308 -10.45 15.43 -11.23
CA GLY A 308 -11.27 15.04 -10.09
C GLY A 308 -11.89 13.64 -10.21
N VAL A 309 -11.31 12.77 -11.04
CA VAL A 309 -11.74 11.37 -11.17
C VAL A 309 -10.88 10.48 -10.27
N PHE A 310 -11.48 9.88 -9.25
CA PHE A 310 -10.79 8.98 -8.35
C PHE A 310 -10.49 7.62 -9.02
N CYS A 311 -9.20 7.25 -9.05
CA CYS A 311 -8.72 6.06 -9.73
C CYS A 311 -8.15 5.07 -8.71
N CYS A 312 -8.96 4.10 -8.27
CA CYS A 312 -8.53 3.07 -7.30
C CYS A 312 -7.63 1.97 -7.90
N VAL A 313 -7.30 2.05 -9.20
CA VAL A 313 -6.64 0.97 -9.97
C VAL A 313 -5.11 0.99 -9.83
N CYS A 314 -4.55 1.87 -8.98
CA CYS A 314 -3.12 2.14 -8.93
C CYS A 314 -2.28 1.24 -7.99
N ASP A 315 -2.80 0.13 -7.46
CA ASP A 315 -2.00 -0.82 -6.65
C ASP A 315 -1.21 -1.79 -7.52
N LEU A 316 -0.10 -1.28 -8.04
CA LEU A 316 0.88 -2.05 -8.81
C LEU A 316 2.23 -2.15 -8.09
N ASP A 317 2.33 -1.52 -6.92
CA ASP A 317 3.51 -1.57 -6.04
C ASP A 317 3.72 -2.95 -5.39
N ASP A 318 2.74 -3.86 -5.43
CA ASP A 318 2.86 -5.21 -4.87
C ASP A 318 3.47 -6.24 -5.86
N LEU A 319 3.94 -5.78 -7.03
CA LEU A 319 4.53 -6.62 -8.08
C LEU A 319 6.04 -6.42 -8.31
N VAL A 320 6.75 -5.68 -7.44
CA VAL A 320 8.21 -5.47 -7.52
C VAL A 320 8.94 -5.96 -6.28
#